data_AF-A0A259B7T7-F1
#
_entry.id   AF-A0A259B7T7-F1
#
_cell.length_a   1.000
_cell.length_b   1.000
_cell.length_c   1.000
_cell.angle_alpha   90.00
_cell.angle_beta   90.00
_cell.angle_gamma   90.00
#
_symmetry.space_group_name_H-M   'P 1'
#
loop_
_entity.id
_entity.type
_entity.pdbx_description
1 polymer ?
#
loop_
_entity_poly.entity_id
_entity_poly.type
_entity_poly.pdbx_seq_one_letter_code
_entity_poly.pdbx_strand_id
1 'polypeptide(L)'
;MNHIASSNAPQLAFTSLHSLTPATAASWAQGLGLIWFGQKPDDWNLAQSLLPAMAVPLTLISPNPSNNAGNNAGNNAGNGLAGAGELWLGHAPDVMQEFEGISYRCDEHTLFGVLHLTNSATNLQDHAHTAYDRMFRLLAKTGYPHVWRTWNFLQDIHAQEPVLAASPRANSATDNTSERPTLERYRQFNLGRQAAYDAFAQSAPHTAPAACALGMPTGGFCFAFLAGKIPPILLENPRQTSAYHYPTTYGPRSPTFSRAALILQQTHALLLISGTASIVGHESRHIGNVRAQT
;
A
#
# COMPACT_ATOMS: atom_id res chain seq x y z
N MET A 1 39.53 12.88 -5.46
CA MET A 1 38.58 14.01 -5.40
C MET A 1 37.82 14.04 -6.71
N ASN A 2 36.68 13.34 -6.78
CA ASN A 2 35.74 13.54 -7.89
C ASN A 2 34.47 14.10 -7.27
N HIS A 3 34.29 15.40 -7.48
CA HIS A 3 33.12 16.16 -7.13
C HIS A 3 31.88 15.47 -7.68
N ILE A 4 31.01 15.00 -6.79
CA ILE A 4 29.60 14.78 -7.11
C ILE A 4 29.05 16.19 -7.34
N ALA A 5 28.86 16.55 -8.60
CA ALA A 5 28.21 17.78 -8.97
C ALA A 5 26.82 17.81 -8.33
N SER A 6 26.58 18.83 -7.51
CA SER A 6 25.27 19.16 -6.97
C SER A 6 24.33 19.53 -8.12
N SER A 7 23.53 18.58 -8.59
CA SER A 7 22.38 18.91 -9.43
C SER A 7 21.22 19.27 -8.51
N ASN A 8 20.89 20.57 -8.42
CA ASN A 8 19.67 21.09 -7.80
C ASN A 8 18.40 20.77 -8.63
N ALA A 9 18.34 19.60 -9.28
CA ALA A 9 17.19 19.18 -10.06
C ALA A 9 16.31 18.22 -9.22
N PRO A 10 14.98 18.42 -9.16
CA PRO A 10 14.07 17.63 -8.32
C PRO A 10 13.98 16.18 -8.83
N GLN A 11 14.01 15.22 -7.90
CA GLN A 11 13.83 13.79 -8.19
C GLN A 11 13.00 13.16 -7.07
N LEU A 12 11.93 12.44 -7.44
CA LEU A 12 11.27 11.52 -6.52
C LEU A 12 12.15 10.28 -6.41
N ALA A 13 12.70 10.05 -5.23
CA ALA A 13 13.60 8.93 -4.95
C ALA A 13 13.03 8.04 -3.85
N PHE A 14 13.34 6.75 -3.89
CA PHE A 14 13.09 5.84 -2.79
C PHE A 14 14.41 5.28 -2.27
N THR A 15 14.49 5.07 -0.96
CA THR A 15 15.63 4.41 -0.33
C THR A 15 15.12 3.25 0.53
N SER A 16 15.66 2.05 0.28
CA SER A 16 15.47 0.89 1.15
C SER A 16 16.36 1.02 2.39
N LEU A 17 15.76 0.90 3.57
CA LEU A 17 16.43 0.97 4.86
C LEU A 17 16.42 -0.43 5.49
N HIS A 18 17.59 -1.06 5.59
CA HIS A 18 17.75 -2.38 6.25
C HIS A 18 17.93 -2.27 7.78
N SER A 19 18.21 -1.06 8.25
CA SER A 19 18.24 -0.61 9.65
C SER A 19 17.94 0.89 9.66
N LEU A 20 17.76 1.52 10.83
CA LEU A 20 17.54 2.98 10.91
C LEU A 20 18.75 3.83 10.49
N THR A 21 19.88 3.22 10.11
CA THR A 21 21.03 3.88 9.49
C THR A 21 21.27 3.26 8.11
N PRO A 22 20.99 3.99 7.00
CA PRO A 22 21.86 5.09 6.55
C PRO A 22 21.11 6.28 5.89
N ALA A 23 19.87 6.58 6.30
CA ALA A 23 19.22 7.84 5.89
C ALA A 23 19.85 9.01 6.64
N THR A 24 20.60 9.87 5.93
CA THR A 24 21.16 11.11 6.51
C THR A 24 20.05 12.00 7.09
N ALA A 25 20.37 12.88 8.05
CA ALA A 25 19.42 13.89 8.56
C ALA A 25 18.75 14.71 7.44
N ALA A 26 19.47 14.95 6.33
CA ALA A 26 18.95 15.62 5.13
C ALA A 26 17.84 14.82 4.44
N SER A 27 17.96 13.48 4.36
CA SER A 27 16.91 12.63 3.77
C SER A 27 15.62 12.57 4.58
N TRP A 28 15.68 12.73 5.91
CA TRP A 28 14.46 12.80 6.74
C TRP A 28 13.70 14.12 6.53
N ALA A 29 14.40 15.24 6.40
CA ALA A 29 13.78 16.53 6.08
C ALA A 29 13.05 16.49 4.73
N GLN A 30 13.63 15.80 3.75
CA GLN A 30 13.06 15.57 2.41
C GLN A 30 12.04 14.43 2.35
N GLY A 31 11.76 13.73 3.45
CA GLY A 31 10.84 12.60 3.45
C GLY A 31 9.41 13.01 3.13
N LEU A 32 8.82 12.46 2.08
CA LEU A 32 7.38 12.52 1.82
C LEU A 32 6.60 11.53 2.69
N GLY A 33 7.16 10.35 2.92
CA GLY A 33 6.58 9.37 3.83
C GLY A 33 7.32 8.05 3.85
N LEU A 34 6.90 7.17 4.77
CA LEU A 34 7.61 5.94 5.12
C LEU A 34 6.66 4.75 5.24
N ILE A 35 7.02 3.64 4.60
CA ILE A 35 6.40 2.34 4.84
C ILE A 35 7.41 1.47 5.58
N TRP A 36 7.08 1.02 6.79
CA TRP A 36 7.94 0.14 7.57
C TRP A 36 7.40 -1.29 7.57
N PHE A 37 8.25 -2.27 7.35
CA PHE A 37 7.94 -3.69 7.30
C PHE A 37 8.61 -4.44 8.45
N GLY A 38 7.82 -5.23 9.19
CA GLY A 38 8.30 -6.02 10.32
C GLY A 38 8.21 -5.29 11.66
N GLN A 39 9.01 -5.71 12.64
CA GLN A 39 9.02 -5.06 13.95
C GLN A 39 9.57 -3.64 13.82
N LYS A 40 8.78 -2.67 14.30
CA LYS A 40 9.21 -1.27 14.39
C LYS A 40 10.35 -1.19 15.41
N PRO A 41 11.44 -0.46 15.14
CA PRO A 41 12.50 -0.27 16.12
C PRO A 41 11.99 0.53 17.32
N ASP A 42 12.53 0.23 18.50
CA ASP A 42 12.16 0.90 19.76
C ASP A 42 12.63 2.36 19.82
N ASP A 43 13.64 2.72 19.03
CA ASP A 43 14.32 4.03 19.01
C ASP A 43 13.83 4.97 17.90
N TRP A 44 12.53 4.94 17.59
CA TRP A 44 11.93 5.84 16.60
C TRP A 44 12.16 7.30 16.98
N ASN A 45 13.03 7.99 16.24
CA ASN A 45 13.45 9.34 16.61
C ASN A 45 12.42 10.40 16.19
N LEU A 46 12.56 11.61 16.76
CA LEU A 46 11.65 12.74 16.49
C LEU A 46 11.57 13.09 15.00
N ALA A 47 12.65 12.95 14.22
CA ALA A 47 12.62 13.25 12.79
C ALA A 47 11.72 12.28 12.00
N GLN A 48 11.58 11.04 12.47
CA GLN A 48 10.71 10.02 11.86
C GLN A 48 9.25 10.16 12.29
N SER A 49 8.96 10.73 13.47
CA SER A 49 7.57 11.00 13.89
C SER A 49 6.95 12.19 13.16
N LEU A 50 7.76 12.98 12.43
CA LEU A 50 7.31 14.08 11.58
C LEU A 50 6.92 13.62 10.17
N LEU A 51 7.03 12.33 9.86
CA LEU A 51 6.63 11.76 8.58
C LEU A 51 5.28 11.04 8.68
N PRO A 52 4.45 11.13 7.63
CA PRO A 52 3.41 10.14 7.38
C PRO A 52 4.07 8.77 7.29
N ALA A 53 3.84 7.94 8.29
CA ALA A 53 4.46 6.63 8.39
C ALA A 53 3.41 5.58 8.71
N MET A 54 3.49 4.43 8.04
CA MET A 54 2.74 3.24 8.44
C MET A 54 3.68 2.09 8.74
N ALA A 55 3.32 1.29 9.75
CA ALA A 55 3.99 0.03 10.07
C ALA A 55 3.13 -1.13 9.58
N VAL A 56 3.77 -2.07 8.91
CA VAL A 56 3.16 -3.24 8.32
C VAL A 56 3.80 -4.47 8.98
N PRO A 57 3.06 -5.23 9.81
CA PRO A 57 3.59 -6.36 10.56
C PRO A 57 3.78 -7.61 9.69
N LEU A 58 4.63 -7.49 8.66
CA LEU A 58 5.03 -8.59 7.79
C LEU A 58 6.37 -9.19 8.25
N THR A 59 6.46 -10.52 8.22
CA THR A 59 7.73 -11.21 8.40
C THR A 59 8.60 -11.03 7.16
N LEU A 60 9.78 -10.44 7.34
CA LEU A 60 10.77 -10.34 6.28
C LEU A 60 11.55 -11.66 6.14
N ILE A 61 11.64 -12.15 4.91
CA ILE A 61 12.42 -13.37 4.60
C ILE A 61 13.89 -12.97 4.52
N SER A 62 14.73 -13.50 5.43
CA SER A 62 16.19 -13.40 5.32
C SER A 62 16.69 -14.38 4.25
N PRO A 63 17.56 -13.97 3.32
CA PRO A 63 18.22 -14.90 2.42
C PRO A 63 19.21 -15.86 3.12
N ASN A 64 19.46 -15.73 4.44
CA ASN A 64 20.44 -16.58 5.12
C ASN A 64 20.05 -16.95 6.58
N PRO A 65 19.41 -18.11 6.82
CA PRO A 65 19.09 -18.59 8.17
C PRO A 65 20.18 -19.49 8.80
N SER A 66 21.27 -19.84 8.10
CA SER A 66 22.25 -20.83 8.61
C SER A 66 23.70 -20.46 8.28
N ASN A 67 24.37 -19.71 9.16
CA ASN A 67 25.83 -19.82 9.34
C ASN A 67 26.40 -19.24 10.66
N ASN A 68 25.56 -18.84 11.62
CA ASN A 68 26.03 -18.30 12.91
C ASN A 68 25.48 -19.05 14.14
N ALA A 69 25.20 -20.35 14.01
CA ALA A 69 25.00 -21.22 15.18
C ALA A 69 26.33 -21.88 15.57
N GLY A 70 27.31 -21.05 15.93
CA GLY A 70 28.41 -21.50 16.78
C GLY A 70 27.88 -21.57 18.21
N ASN A 71 27.99 -22.76 18.81
CA ASN A 71 27.66 -23.05 20.21
C ASN A 71 28.09 -21.91 21.16
N ASN A 72 27.13 -21.11 21.61
CA ASN A 72 27.14 -20.55 22.96
C ASN A 72 25.70 -20.20 23.34
N ALA A 73 25.07 -21.15 24.01
CA ALA A 73 23.82 -20.93 24.73
C ALA A 73 24.08 -19.94 25.87
N GLY A 74 23.80 -18.66 25.61
CA GLY A 74 23.51 -17.65 26.60
C GLY A 74 22.16 -17.03 26.26
N ASN A 75 21.22 -17.10 27.19
CA ASN A 75 19.87 -16.55 27.07
C ASN A 75 19.89 -15.08 26.61
N ASN A 76 19.59 -14.85 25.33
CA ASN A 76 19.00 -13.61 24.84
C ASN A 76 18.11 -13.96 23.63
N ALA A 77 16.80 -14.00 23.87
CA ALA A 77 15.81 -14.03 22.82
C ALA A 77 15.89 -12.70 22.05
N GLY A 78 16.27 -12.73 20.77
CA GLY A 78 16.33 -11.53 19.94
C GLY A 78 17.29 -11.64 18.76
N ASN A 79 17.06 -12.60 17.85
CA ASN A 79 17.81 -12.67 16.60
C ASN A 79 16.88 -12.86 15.38
N GLY A 80 15.74 -12.16 15.39
CA GLY A 80 14.93 -11.91 14.20
C GLY A 80 15.41 -10.62 13.54
N LEU A 81 15.55 -10.60 12.21
CA LEU A 81 15.96 -9.41 11.47
C LEU A 81 15.17 -8.17 11.93
N ALA A 82 15.89 -7.09 12.23
CA ALA A 82 15.34 -5.75 12.36
C ALA A 82 14.53 -5.44 11.09
N GLY A 83 13.37 -4.78 11.24
CA GLY A 83 12.49 -4.47 10.11
C GLY A 83 13.17 -3.67 8.99
N ALA A 84 12.48 -3.52 7.86
CA ALA A 84 12.97 -2.75 6.72
C ALA A 84 12.01 -1.60 6.37
N GLY A 85 12.55 -0.46 5.97
CA GLY A 85 11.78 0.72 5.60
C GLY A 85 11.89 1.06 4.12
N GLU A 86 10.81 1.54 3.53
CA GLU A 86 10.75 2.20 2.23
C GLU A 86 10.47 3.69 2.46
N LEU A 87 11.50 4.53 2.34
CA LEU A 87 11.39 5.99 2.50
C LEU A 87 11.24 6.64 1.12
N TRP A 88 10.16 7.41 0.94
CA TRP A 88 9.91 8.23 -0.25
C TRP A 88 10.41 9.66 -0.01
N LEU A 89 11.18 10.20 -0.94
CA LEU A 89 11.78 11.54 -0.86
C LEU A 89 11.13 12.49 -1.86
N GLY A 90 10.77 13.69 -1.41
CA GLY A 90 10.23 14.77 -2.23
C GLY A 90 11.10 16.02 -2.21
N HIS A 91 10.68 17.02 -2.99
CA HIS A 91 11.36 18.29 -3.09
C HIS A 91 10.82 19.31 -2.08
N ALA A 92 11.55 19.54 -0.99
CA ALA A 92 11.15 20.46 0.07
C ALA A 92 9.69 20.26 0.53
N PRO A 93 9.31 19.02 0.93
CA PRO A 93 7.94 18.74 1.32
C PRO A 93 7.51 19.57 2.54
N ASP A 94 6.25 19.97 2.55
CA ASP A 94 5.61 20.68 3.66
C ASP A 94 5.67 19.87 4.96
N VAL A 95 5.30 20.47 6.09
CA VAL A 95 5.12 19.72 7.34
C VAL A 95 4.01 18.67 7.22
N MET A 96 4.04 17.63 8.05
CA MET A 96 2.96 16.64 8.10
C MET A 96 1.62 17.29 8.44
N GLN A 97 0.60 16.94 7.67
CA GLN A 97 -0.78 17.37 7.82
C GLN A 97 -1.69 16.15 8.04
N GLU A 98 -2.92 16.43 8.44
CA GLU A 98 -3.94 15.42 8.66
C GLU A 98 -5.23 15.79 7.91
N PHE A 99 -5.91 14.77 7.39
CA PHE A 99 -7.24 14.89 6.83
C PHE A 99 -8.01 13.59 7.05
N GLU A 100 -8.95 13.62 8.01
CA GLU A 100 -9.86 12.51 8.29
C GLU A 100 -9.17 11.16 8.52
N GLY A 101 -8.16 11.15 9.37
CA GLY A 101 -7.30 10.02 9.70
C GLY A 101 -6.17 9.79 8.70
N ILE A 102 -6.14 10.48 7.55
CA ILE A 102 -5.01 10.41 6.63
C ILE A 102 -3.92 11.35 7.13
N SER A 103 -2.77 10.81 7.53
CA SER A 103 -1.56 11.61 7.67
C SER A 103 -0.89 11.74 6.31
N TYR A 104 -0.51 12.96 5.91
CA TYR A 104 0.11 13.17 4.60
C TYR A 104 1.12 14.31 4.61
N ARG A 105 1.99 14.30 3.61
CA ARG A 105 2.87 15.41 3.22
C ARG A 105 2.80 15.57 1.71
N CYS A 106 3.06 16.77 1.24
CA CYS A 106 3.21 17.04 -0.17
C CYS A 106 4.36 18.02 -0.41
N ASP A 107 4.90 17.97 -1.62
CA ASP A 107 5.70 19.03 -2.21
C ASP A 107 4.92 19.69 -3.36
N GLU A 108 5.58 20.51 -4.20
CA GLU A 108 4.94 21.16 -5.34
C GLU A 108 4.25 20.19 -6.32
N HIS A 109 4.71 18.94 -6.43
CA HIS A 109 4.31 18.02 -7.49
C HIS A 109 3.62 16.75 -6.99
N THR A 110 3.95 16.33 -5.77
CA THR A 110 3.69 14.99 -5.26
C THR A 110 3.10 15.04 -3.86
N LEU A 111 2.15 14.16 -3.58
CA LEU A 111 1.56 13.94 -2.27
C LEU A 111 1.73 12.47 -1.88
N PHE A 112 2.16 12.23 -0.65
CA PHE A 112 2.19 10.90 -0.04
C PHE A 112 1.29 10.89 1.19
N GLY A 113 0.39 9.91 1.28
CA GLY A 113 -0.54 9.76 2.38
C GLY A 113 -0.59 8.34 2.94
N VAL A 114 -0.85 8.24 4.23
CA VAL A 114 -1.06 6.98 4.95
C VAL A 114 -2.33 7.03 5.79
N LEU A 115 -3.01 5.90 5.89
CA LEU A 115 -4.20 5.70 6.71
C LEU A 115 -4.16 4.30 7.31
N HIS A 116 -4.52 4.18 8.58
CA HIS A 116 -4.64 2.90 9.27
C HIS A 116 -6.03 2.75 9.86
N LEU A 117 -6.74 1.68 9.48
CA LEU A 117 -8.08 1.37 9.96
C LEU A 117 -8.06 0.05 10.74
N THR A 118 -8.35 0.11 12.04
CA THR A 118 -8.30 -1.03 12.98
C THR A 118 -9.64 -1.36 13.63
N ASN A 119 -10.71 -0.64 13.30
CA ASN A 119 -12.00 -0.81 13.96
C ASN A 119 -12.64 -2.16 13.62
N SER A 120 -12.67 -3.09 14.57
CA SER A 120 -13.26 -4.42 14.38
C SER A 120 -14.78 -4.42 14.23
N ALA A 121 -15.46 -3.30 14.49
CA ALA A 121 -16.91 -3.18 14.37
C ALA A 121 -17.40 -3.09 12.91
N THR A 122 -16.52 -2.81 11.96
CA THR A 122 -16.83 -2.69 10.53
C THR A 122 -16.05 -3.71 9.70
N ASN A 123 -16.66 -4.21 8.62
CA ASN A 123 -16.01 -5.20 7.77
C ASN A 123 -14.99 -4.55 6.82
N LEU A 124 -14.25 -5.37 6.07
CA LEU A 124 -13.20 -4.86 5.19
C LEU A 124 -13.75 -4.09 3.98
N GLN A 125 -14.99 -4.35 3.57
CA GLN A 125 -15.66 -3.56 2.53
C GLN A 125 -15.82 -2.10 2.95
N ASP A 126 -16.34 -1.85 4.16
CA ASP A 126 -16.54 -0.49 4.67
C ASP A 126 -15.21 0.24 4.90
N HIS A 127 -14.20 -0.47 5.40
CA HIS A 127 -12.85 0.09 5.53
C HIS A 127 -12.24 0.46 4.18
N ALA A 128 -12.38 -0.40 3.16
CA ALA A 128 -11.88 -0.12 1.82
C ALA A 128 -12.60 1.08 1.19
N HIS A 129 -13.92 1.14 1.31
CA HIS A 129 -14.70 2.29 0.85
C HIS A 129 -14.23 3.58 1.54
N THR A 130 -14.16 3.56 2.87
CA THR A 130 -13.74 4.71 3.69
C THR A 130 -12.35 5.20 3.31
N ALA A 131 -11.39 4.30 3.14
CA ALA A 131 -10.01 4.67 2.80
C ALA A 131 -9.91 5.36 1.43
N TYR A 132 -10.55 4.79 0.41
CA TYR A 132 -10.51 5.35 -0.94
C TYR A 132 -11.36 6.61 -1.09
N ASP A 133 -12.52 6.69 -0.44
CA ASP A 133 -13.35 7.91 -0.39
C ASP A 133 -12.59 9.08 0.25
N ARG A 134 -11.96 8.86 1.42
CA ARG A 134 -11.14 9.88 2.08
C ARG A 134 -9.95 10.31 1.23
N MET A 135 -9.29 9.35 0.57
CA MET A 135 -8.20 9.65 -0.36
C MET A 135 -8.70 10.55 -1.49
N PHE A 136 -9.77 10.19 -2.20
CA PHE A 136 -10.25 11.02 -3.32
C PHE A 136 -10.68 12.42 -2.87
N ARG A 137 -11.33 12.56 -1.71
CA ARG A 137 -11.67 13.88 -1.14
C ARG A 137 -10.44 14.69 -0.77
N LEU A 138 -9.42 14.05 -0.20
CA LEU A 138 -8.14 14.71 0.07
C LEU A 138 -7.51 15.21 -1.22
N LEU A 139 -7.38 14.35 -2.23
CA LEU A 139 -6.74 14.70 -3.51
C LEU A 139 -7.47 15.83 -4.24
N ALA A 140 -8.80 15.85 -4.18
CA ALA A 140 -9.61 16.95 -4.70
C ALA A 140 -9.36 18.25 -3.93
N LYS A 141 -9.26 18.18 -2.58
CA LYS A 141 -9.01 19.33 -1.71
C LYS A 141 -7.61 19.93 -1.92
N THR A 142 -6.60 19.09 -2.11
CA THR A 142 -5.19 19.52 -2.18
C THR A 142 -4.69 19.76 -3.60
N GLY A 143 -5.46 19.35 -4.62
CA GLY A 143 -5.10 19.56 -6.02
C GLY A 143 -4.05 18.58 -6.57
N TYR A 144 -4.03 17.34 -6.06
CA TYR A 144 -3.17 16.24 -6.56
C TYR A 144 -4.06 15.12 -7.15
N PRO A 145 -4.79 15.37 -8.24
CA PRO A 145 -5.91 14.52 -8.66
C PRO A 145 -5.51 13.15 -9.19
N HIS A 146 -4.22 12.91 -9.49
CA HIS A 146 -3.78 11.69 -10.15
C HIS A 146 -3.11 10.75 -9.17
N VAL A 147 -3.82 9.67 -8.80
CA VAL A 147 -3.23 8.57 -8.03
C VAL A 147 -2.21 7.84 -8.89
N TRP A 148 -0.97 7.74 -8.42
CA TRP A 148 0.13 7.06 -9.11
C TRP A 148 0.31 5.63 -8.60
N ARG A 149 0.23 5.46 -7.28
CA ARG A 149 0.51 4.19 -6.61
C ARG A 149 -0.32 4.03 -5.34
N THR A 150 -0.78 2.82 -5.07
CA THR A 150 -1.38 2.44 -3.79
C THR A 150 -0.74 1.18 -3.22
N TRP A 151 -0.64 1.14 -1.90
CA TRP A 151 -0.26 -0.05 -1.13
C TRP A 151 -1.39 -0.40 -0.18
N ASN A 152 -1.88 -1.63 -0.27
CA ASN A 152 -2.97 -2.12 0.55
C ASN A 152 -2.48 -3.34 1.32
N PHE A 153 -2.41 -3.26 2.65
CA PHE A 153 -2.04 -4.38 3.51
C PHE A 153 -3.25 -4.78 4.35
N LEU A 154 -3.71 -6.01 4.14
CA LEU A 154 -5.01 -6.48 4.60
C LEU A 154 -4.80 -7.59 5.63
N GLN A 155 -5.25 -7.37 6.86
CA GLN A 155 -5.27 -8.44 7.86
C GLN A 155 -6.10 -9.62 7.34
N ASP A 156 -5.56 -10.83 7.44
CA ASP A 156 -6.22 -12.09 7.13
C ASP A 156 -6.90 -12.10 5.75
N ILE A 157 -6.19 -11.63 4.71
CA ILE A 157 -6.73 -11.37 3.36
C ILE A 157 -7.63 -12.47 2.75
N HIS A 158 -7.41 -13.75 3.10
CA HIS A 158 -8.16 -14.90 2.61
C HIS A 158 -9.28 -15.41 3.54
N ALA A 159 -9.44 -14.83 4.74
CA ALA A 159 -10.48 -15.26 5.66
C ALA A 159 -11.88 -15.01 5.10
N GLN A 160 -12.82 -15.90 5.45
CA GLN A 160 -14.22 -15.79 5.09
C GLN A 160 -14.96 -15.08 6.22
N GLU A 161 -15.62 -13.97 5.91
CA GLU A 161 -16.36 -13.18 6.90
C GLU A 161 -17.79 -12.89 6.41
N PRO A 162 -18.77 -12.72 7.30
CA PRO A 162 -20.12 -12.33 6.91
C PRO A 162 -20.12 -11.00 6.14
N VAL A 163 -20.90 -10.93 5.06
CA VAL A 163 -21.15 -9.66 4.38
C VAL A 163 -22.13 -8.86 5.24
N LEU A 164 -21.75 -7.65 5.66
CA LEU A 164 -22.68 -6.74 6.35
C LEU A 164 -23.67 -6.18 5.32
N ALA A 165 -24.96 -6.16 5.67
CA ALA A 165 -25.97 -5.55 4.81
C ALA A 165 -25.66 -4.07 4.62
N ALA A 166 -25.88 -3.56 3.40
CA ALA A 166 -25.56 -2.18 2.98
C ALA A 166 -26.35 -1.07 3.71
N SER A 167 -27.10 -1.38 4.78
CA SER A 167 -27.93 -0.41 5.51
C SER A 167 -27.79 -0.56 7.03
N PRO A 168 -27.48 0.54 7.76
CA PRO A 168 -27.50 0.55 9.23
C PRO A 168 -28.90 0.42 9.85
N ARG A 169 -29.96 0.31 9.02
CA ARG A 169 -31.35 0.21 9.49
C ARG A 169 -31.79 -1.20 9.87
N ALA A 170 -30.92 -2.21 9.77
CA ALA A 170 -31.21 -3.58 10.15
C ALA A 170 -30.66 -3.94 11.54
N ASN A 171 -30.67 -3.00 12.50
CA ASN A 171 -30.48 -3.35 13.91
C ASN A 171 -31.82 -3.86 14.50
N SER A 172 -32.38 -4.91 13.91
CA SER A 172 -33.39 -5.71 14.58
C SER A 172 -32.67 -6.74 15.44
N ALA A 173 -33.00 -6.85 16.72
CA ALA A 173 -32.47 -7.86 17.65
C ALA A 173 -32.81 -9.32 17.26
N THR A 174 -33.27 -9.54 16.03
CA THR A 174 -33.65 -10.82 15.44
C THR A 174 -32.78 -11.19 14.22
N ASP A 175 -31.73 -10.42 13.88
CA ASP A 175 -30.84 -10.78 12.77
C ASP A 175 -30.02 -12.02 13.16
N ASN A 176 -30.43 -13.18 12.66
CA ASN A 176 -29.74 -14.45 12.88
C ASN A 176 -28.41 -14.42 12.11
N THR A 177 -27.37 -13.94 12.78
CA THR A 177 -26.02 -13.78 12.21
C THR A 177 -25.42 -15.08 11.65
N SER A 178 -25.97 -16.24 12.03
CA SER A 178 -25.51 -17.58 11.64
C SER A 178 -25.86 -18.00 10.21
N GLU A 179 -26.75 -17.27 9.52
CA GLU A 179 -27.17 -17.58 8.13
C GLU A 179 -26.65 -16.59 7.08
N ARG A 180 -25.86 -15.59 7.50
CA ARG A 180 -25.36 -14.59 6.55
C ARG A 180 -24.34 -15.21 5.59
N PRO A 181 -24.47 -14.96 4.28
CA PRO A 181 -23.47 -15.41 3.32
C PRO A 181 -22.12 -14.81 3.69
N THR A 182 -21.09 -15.64 3.65
CA THR A 182 -19.70 -15.20 3.87
C THR A 182 -19.05 -14.86 2.54
N LEU A 183 -18.08 -13.95 2.59
CA LEU A 183 -17.27 -13.55 1.45
C LEU A 183 -15.83 -13.38 1.90
N GLU A 184 -14.90 -13.89 1.07
CA GLU A 184 -13.47 -13.67 1.25
C GLU A 184 -13.14 -12.19 1.43
N ARG A 185 -12.33 -11.86 2.43
CA ARG A 185 -11.95 -10.48 2.74
C ARG A 185 -11.36 -9.73 1.56
N TYR A 186 -10.50 -10.34 0.75
CA TYR A 186 -10.00 -9.70 -0.48
C TYR A 186 -11.12 -9.25 -1.44
N ARG A 187 -12.19 -10.05 -1.54
CA ARG A 187 -13.35 -9.73 -2.39
C ARG A 187 -14.21 -8.62 -1.77
N GLN A 188 -14.35 -8.59 -0.45
CA GLN A 188 -14.95 -7.46 0.27
C GLN A 188 -14.16 -6.16 0.05
N PHE A 189 -12.83 -6.21 0.14
CA PHE A 189 -11.95 -5.08 -0.17
C PHE A 189 -12.20 -4.56 -1.60
N ASN A 190 -12.31 -5.46 -2.59
CA ASN A 190 -12.61 -5.06 -3.98
C ASN A 190 -13.98 -4.39 -4.11
N LEU A 191 -15.01 -4.87 -3.40
CA LEU A 191 -16.33 -4.23 -3.36
C LEU A 191 -16.24 -2.79 -2.86
N GLY A 192 -15.61 -2.58 -1.70
CA GLY A 192 -15.51 -1.26 -1.08
C GLY A 192 -14.68 -0.29 -1.90
N ARG A 193 -13.53 -0.75 -2.41
CA ARG A 193 -12.69 0.04 -3.31
C ARG A 193 -13.44 0.46 -4.56
N GLN A 194 -14.15 -0.46 -5.22
CA GLN A 194 -14.84 -0.12 -6.45
C GLN A 194 -16.01 0.84 -6.20
N ALA A 195 -16.75 0.68 -5.09
CA ALA A 195 -17.78 1.64 -4.70
C ALA A 195 -17.24 3.07 -4.55
N ALA A 196 -16.04 3.25 -3.99
CA ALA A 196 -15.39 4.55 -3.92
C ALA A 196 -14.97 5.07 -5.31
N TYR A 197 -14.40 4.24 -6.19
CA TYR A 197 -14.11 4.66 -7.57
C TYR A 197 -15.38 5.10 -8.31
N ASP A 198 -16.47 4.35 -8.17
CA ASP A 198 -17.75 4.65 -8.79
C ASP A 198 -18.32 6.00 -8.26
N ALA A 199 -18.25 6.24 -6.94
CA ALA A 199 -18.74 7.47 -6.31
C ALA A 199 -18.01 8.74 -6.78
N PHE A 200 -16.73 8.63 -7.13
CA PHE A 200 -15.91 9.74 -7.65
C PHE A 200 -15.79 9.75 -9.18
N ALA A 201 -16.61 8.95 -9.88
CA ALA A 201 -16.58 8.79 -11.33
C ALA A 201 -15.18 8.45 -11.89
N GLN A 202 -14.39 7.70 -11.13
CA GLN A 202 -13.04 7.28 -11.47
C GLN A 202 -13.09 6.01 -12.34
N SER A 203 -12.96 6.17 -13.65
CA SER A 203 -12.97 5.02 -14.58
C SER A 203 -11.65 4.27 -14.53
N ALA A 204 -11.69 2.99 -14.12
CA ALA A 204 -10.51 2.16 -13.90
C ALA A 204 -9.50 2.13 -15.08
N PRO A 205 -9.90 1.98 -16.36
CA PRO A 205 -8.98 2.03 -17.50
C PRO A 205 -8.17 3.33 -17.62
N HIS A 206 -8.63 4.42 -17.01
CA HIS A 206 -8.01 5.75 -17.10
C HIS A 206 -7.37 6.22 -15.80
N THR A 207 -7.78 5.66 -14.66
CA THR A 207 -7.41 6.22 -13.34
C THR A 207 -6.88 5.18 -12.37
N ALA A 208 -6.96 3.87 -12.69
CA ALA A 208 -6.46 2.84 -11.80
C ALA A 208 -4.93 2.90 -11.70
N PRO A 209 -4.36 3.15 -10.51
CA PRO A 209 -2.93 3.33 -10.33
C PRO A 209 -2.19 2.00 -10.44
N ALA A 210 -0.86 2.07 -10.41
CA ALA A 210 -0.10 0.90 -9.97
C ALA A 210 -0.55 0.54 -8.54
N ALA A 211 -0.66 -0.74 -8.20
CA ALA A 211 -1.04 -1.15 -6.85
C ALA A 211 -0.38 -2.45 -6.37
N CYS A 212 -0.44 -2.67 -5.06
CA CYS A 212 -0.37 -4.00 -4.46
C CYS A 212 -1.47 -4.18 -3.41
N ALA A 213 -1.88 -5.42 -3.23
CA ALA A 213 -2.73 -5.86 -2.13
C ALA A 213 -2.10 -7.12 -1.54
N LEU A 214 -1.66 -7.06 -0.29
CA LEU A 214 -0.92 -8.13 0.37
C LEU A 214 -1.58 -8.46 1.71
N GLY A 215 -1.59 -9.75 2.05
CA GLY A 215 -2.08 -10.22 3.34
C GLY A 215 -1.07 -10.00 4.46
N MET A 216 -1.56 -9.65 5.64
CA MET A 216 -0.78 -9.59 6.89
C MET A 216 -1.53 -10.35 8.00
N PRO A 217 -0.83 -10.87 9.02
CA PRO A 217 -1.47 -11.68 10.06
C PRO A 217 -2.30 -10.85 11.05
N THR A 218 -1.93 -9.60 11.28
CA THR A 218 -2.59 -8.69 12.25
C THR A 218 -2.51 -7.25 11.73
N GLY A 219 -3.18 -6.34 12.43
CA GLY A 219 -3.02 -4.90 12.17
C GLY A 219 -4.10 -4.30 11.27
N GLY A 220 -5.28 -4.90 11.13
CA GLY A 220 -6.41 -4.28 10.44
C GLY A 220 -6.18 -4.03 8.94
N PHE A 221 -6.37 -2.79 8.48
CA PHE A 221 -6.10 -2.37 7.11
C PHE A 221 -5.13 -1.17 7.10
N CYS A 222 -3.90 -1.39 6.63
CA CYS A 222 -2.94 -0.32 6.39
C CYS A 222 -2.98 0.08 4.91
N PHE A 223 -3.17 1.37 4.66
CA PHE A 223 -3.30 1.94 3.33
C PHE A 223 -2.31 3.08 3.15
N ALA A 224 -1.54 3.06 2.07
CA ALA A 224 -0.73 4.19 1.64
C ALA A 224 -0.94 4.48 0.17
N PHE A 225 -0.70 5.71 -0.24
CA PHE A 225 -0.80 6.12 -1.61
C PHE A 225 0.16 7.25 -1.95
N LEU A 226 0.52 7.29 -3.23
CA LEU A 226 1.28 8.35 -3.87
C LEU A 226 0.38 8.95 -4.96
N ALA A 227 0.28 10.27 -4.98
CA ALA A 227 -0.46 11.01 -5.99
C ALA A 227 0.34 12.21 -6.48
N GLY A 228 -0.03 12.74 -7.64
CA GLY A 228 0.62 13.93 -8.18
C GLY A 228 -0.30 14.79 -9.03
N LYS A 229 0.27 15.91 -9.49
CA LYS A 229 -0.42 16.88 -10.36
C LYS A 229 -0.45 16.49 -11.84
N ILE A 230 0.40 15.56 -12.26
CA ILE A 230 0.51 15.09 -13.65
C ILE A 230 -0.09 13.68 -13.74
N PRO A 231 -0.88 13.36 -14.78
CA PRO A 231 -1.42 12.02 -14.96
C PRO A 231 -0.31 11.01 -15.28
N PRO A 232 -0.34 9.79 -14.71
CA PRO A 232 0.55 8.72 -15.11
C PRO A 232 0.13 8.13 -16.45
N ILE A 233 1.09 7.58 -17.19
CA ILE A 233 0.81 6.64 -18.28
C ILE A 233 0.59 5.27 -17.66
N LEU A 234 -0.64 4.76 -17.77
CA LEU A 234 -1.02 3.45 -17.23
C LEU A 234 -0.60 2.35 -18.20
N LEU A 235 0.08 1.33 -17.68
CA LEU A 235 0.66 0.25 -18.47
C LEU A 235 0.03 -1.08 -18.08
N GLU A 236 -0.34 -1.85 -19.10
CA GLU A 236 -0.88 -3.21 -18.97
C GLU A 236 0.12 -4.25 -19.49
N ASN A 237 -0.03 -5.50 -19.04
CA ASN A 237 0.83 -6.60 -19.46
C ASN A 237 0.13 -7.37 -20.59
N PRO A 238 0.70 -7.46 -21.81
CA PRO A 238 0.05 -8.12 -22.95
C PRO A 238 -0.30 -9.59 -22.73
N ARG A 239 0.34 -10.26 -21.76
CA ARG A 239 0.07 -11.67 -21.41
C ARG A 239 -0.95 -11.83 -20.29
N GLN A 240 -1.47 -10.74 -19.74
CA GLN A 240 -2.42 -10.77 -18.64
C GLN A 240 -3.68 -9.98 -19.02
N THR A 241 -4.83 -10.50 -18.65
CA THR A 241 -6.08 -9.73 -18.69
C THR A 241 -5.92 -8.54 -17.73
N SER A 242 -6.42 -7.37 -18.10
CA SER A 242 -6.46 -6.24 -17.16
C SER A 242 -7.25 -6.61 -15.92
N ALA A 243 -6.77 -6.20 -14.74
CA ALA A 243 -7.33 -6.68 -13.48
C ALA A 243 -8.82 -6.30 -13.32
N TYR A 244 -9.19 -5.11 -13.80
CA TYR A 244 -10.56 -4.60 -13.83
C TYR A 244 -11.46 -5.24 -14.90
N HIS A 245 -10.94 -6.23 -15.65
CA HIS A 245 -11.69 -7.08 -16.58
C HIS A 245 -11.68 -8.56 -16.17
N TYR A 246 -11.25 -8.87 -14.94
CA TYR A 246 -11.29 -10.24 -14.44
C TYR A 246 -12.73 -10.78 -14.36
N PRO A 247 -12.96 -12.08 -14.64
CA PRO A 247 -14.28 -12.68 -14.56
C PRO A 247 -14.81 -12.75 -13.12
N THR A 248 -16.13 -12.85 -13.00
CA THR A 248 -16.85 -12.88 -11.72
C THR A 248 -16.52 -14.09 -10.83
N THR A 249 -15.86 -15.11 -11.36
CA THR A 249 -15.31 -16.24 -10.59
C THR A 249 -14.38 -15.78 -9.45
N TYR A 250 -13.69 -14.64 -9.62
CA TYR A 250 -12.79 -14.07 -8.61
C TYR A 250 -13.50 -13.18 -7.58
N GLY A 251 -14.80 -12.93 -7.74
CA GLY A 251 -15.59 -12.11 -6.85
C GLY A 251 -16.63 -11.27 -7.59
N PRO A 252 -17.59 -10.69 -6.84
CA PRO A 252 -18.65 -9.87 -7.42
C PRO A 252 -18.15 -8.58 -8.09
N ARG A 253 -16.96 -8.11 -7.69
CA ARG A 253 -16.28 -6.94 -8.22
C ARG A 253 -14.81 -7.26 -8.47
N SER A 254 -14.34 -6.92 -9.66
CA SER A 254 -12.96 -7.15 -10.09
C SER A 254 -11.98 -6.23 -9.36
N PRO A 255 -10.70 -6.60 -9.21
CA PRO A 255 -9.69 -5.69 -8.70
C PRO A 255 -9.50 -4.45 -9.60
N THR A 256 -9.17 -3.30 -9.00
CA THR A 256 -8.93 -2.03 -9.71
C THR A 256 -7.47 -1.61 -9.56
N PHE A 257 -6.63 -1.94 -10.56
CA PHE A 257 -5.25 -1.48 -10.68
C PHE A 257 -4.70 -1.70 -12.10
N SER A 258 -3.70 -0.92 -12.49
CA SER A 258 -2.91 -1.12 -13.70
C SER A 258 -1.62 -1.90 -13.41
N ARG A 259 -1.04 -2.60 -14.39
CA ARG A 259 0.18 -3.43 -14.16
C ARG A 259 1.42 -2.61 -13.85
N ALA A 260 1.50 -1.38 -14.36
CA ALA A 260 2.44 -0.37 -13.90
C ALA A 260 1.90 1.03 -14.18
N ALA A 261 2.54 2.04 -13.59
CA ALA A 261 2.31 3.44 -13.86
C ALA A 261 3.65 4.13 -14.18
N LEU A 262 3.73 4.80 -15.32
CA LEU A 262 4.91 5.55 -15.75
C LEU A 262 4.63 7.04 -15.59
N ILE A 263 5.43 7.72 -14.77
CA ILE A 263 5.34 9.16 -14.52
C ILE A 263 6.52 9.81 -15.25
N LEU A 264 6.23 10.64 -16.25
CA LEU A 264 7.24 11.40 -16.95
C LEU A 264 7.52 12.70 -16.18
N GLN A 265 8.76 12.87 -15.74
CA GLN A 265 9.27 14.13 -15.20
C GLN A 265 10.14 14.81 -16.25
N GLN A 266 10.55 16.05 -15.99
CA GLN A 266 11.28 16.86 -16.97
C GLN A 266 12.61 16.22 -17.43
N THR A 267 13.30 15.49 -16.54
CA THR A 267 14.65 14.98 -16.78
C THR A 267 14.78 13.47 -16.60
N HIS A 268 13.74 12.80 -16.12
CA HIS A 268 13.72 11.37 -15.84
C HIS A 268 12.29 10.84 -15.85
N ALA A 269 12.15 9.52 -15.74
CA ALA A 269 10.84 8.89 -15.60
C ALA A 269 10.86 7.95 -14.40
N LEU A 270 9.73 7.90 -13.69
CA LEU A 270 9.49 6.97 -12.59
C LEU A 270 8.53 5.88 -13.07
N LEU A 271 8.99 4.63 -13.05
CA LEU A 271 8.17 3.47 -13.35
C LEU A 271 7.79 2.75 -12.04
N LEU A 272 6.51 2.78 -11.70
CA LEU A 272 5.95 2.11 -10.53
C LEU A 272 5.30 0.80 -10.97
N ILE A 273 5.88 -0.32 -10.58
CA ILE A 273 5.41 -1.65 -10.99
C ILE A 273 4.46 -2.23 -9.94
N SER A 274 3.35 -2.80 -10.40
CA SER A 274 2.38 -3.49 -9.53
C SER A 274 2.90 -4.78 -8.94
N GLY A 275 2.27 -5.22 -7.84
CA GLY A 275 2.49 -6.56 -7.33
C GLY A 275 2.23 -7.57 -8.46
N THR A 276 3.28 -8.31 -8.82
CA THR A 276 3.24 -9.22 -9.97
C THR A 276 3.31 -10.64 -9.46
N ALA A 277 2.31 -11.43 -9.81
CA ALA A 277 2.21 -12.85 -9.47
C ALA A 277 2.29 -13.71 -10.74
N SER A 278 2.47 -15.02 -10.55
CA SER A 278 2.45 -16.03 -11.60
C SER A 278 1.06 -16.19 -12.20
N ILE A 279 0.71 -15.31 -13.14
CA ILE A 279 -0.60 -15.22 -13.79
C ILE A 279 -0.41 -15.05 -15.31
N VAL A 280 -1.20 -15.77 -16.10
CA VAL A 280 -1.35 -15.56 -17.57
C VAL A 280 -2.83 -15.50 -17.90
N GLY A 281 -3.24 -14.50 -18.67
CA GLY A 281 -4.65 -14.10 -18.74
C GLY A 281 -5.09 -13.59 -17.37
N HIS A 282 -6.08 -14.23 -16.77
CA HIS A 282 -6.49 -14.02 -15.38
C HIS A 282 -6.18 -15.24 -14.48
N GLU A 283 -5.62 -16.32 -15.05
CA GLU A 283 -5.45 -17.59 -14.35
C GLU A 283 -4.09 -17.71 -13.67
N SER A 284 -4.08 -18.20 -12.44
CA SER A 284 -2.87 -18.59 -11.72
C SER A 284 -2.12 -19.70 -12.45
N ARG A 285 -0.80 -19.57 -12.58
CA ARG A 285 0.08 -20.59 -13.17
C ARG A 285 1.00 -21.19 -12.12
N HIS A 286 1.39 -22.45 -12.36
CA HIS A 286 2.33 -23.19 -11.53
C HIS A 286 1.89 -23.35 -10.06
N ILE A 287 0.59 -23.63 -9.85
CA ILE A 287 0.02 -23.84 -8.50
C ILE A 287 0.81 -24.93 -7.77
N GLY A 288 1.23 -24.63 -6.53
CA GLY A 288 2.01 -25.54 -5.69
C GLY A 288 3.51 -25.57 -5.99
N ASN A 289 4.01 -24.78 -6.94
CA ASN A 289 5.43 -24.75 -7.31
C ASN A 289 6.01 -23.33 -7.23
N VAL A 290 6.49 -22.93 -6.04
CA VAL A 290 7.04 -21.60 -5.80
C VAL A 290 8.20 -21.26 -6.74
N ARG A 291 9.09 -22.23 -7.05
CA ARG A 291 10.24 -22.00 -7.94
C ARG A 291 9.82 -21.63 -9.36
N ALA A 292 8.71 -22.17 -9.85
CA ALA A 292 8.18 -21.84 -11.17
C ALA A 292 7.32 -20.57 -11.16
N GLN A 293 6.91 -20.09 -9.98
CA GLN A 293 6.14 -18.85 -9.82
C GLN A 293 7.03 -17.59 -9.69
N THR A 294 8.31 -17.77 -9.34
CA THR A 294 9.32 -16.73 -9.13
C THR A 294 10.36 -16.71 -10.24
#